data_AF-A0A7J7K2Y4-F1
#
_entry.id   AF-A0A7J7K2Y4-F1
#
_cell.length_a   1.000
_cell.length_b   1.000
_cell.length_c   1.000
_cell.angle_alpha   90.00
_cell.angle_beta   90.00
_cell.angle_gamma   90.00
#
_symmetry.space_group_name_H-M   'P 1'
#
loop_
_entity.id
_entity.type
_entity.pdbx_description
1 polymer ?
#
loop_
_entity_poly.entity_id
_entity_poly.type
_entity_poly.pdbx_seq_one_letter_code
_entity_poly.pdbx_strand_id
1 'polypeptide(L)'
;MKSILVTALLLAIALQVCNGEIFSALATLKKALYIEKNLANHLRSYVSLIADADRAQKVSQLATEYDRIADESLKDPETYLANPINAYMLCKRFTTELQAVQDLLGTPALQAAFEEQLSLYKHEMPTTEDFEGVIDAILRLQDTYEISSGQFVDGSFSKASNSPRMTASDCFEIGRYAYENGDKYHALMWLMESLASLELEGDKHSVDTILLHDYLIYAADDQGNPRHALNHAKALLQLSPTSPKTISRINNVINWLNKEILEDNEVLISQGQPIPSQFALPPVKNKRLMKRATTQEFKNYESLCRGEDVVVSD
;
A
#
# COMPACT_ATOMS: atom_id res chain seq x y z
N MET A 1 39.47 23.42 -10.99
CA MET A 1 40.06 22.12 -10.58
C MET A 1 39.73 21.73 -9.14
N LYS A 2 40.04 22.53 -8.11
CA LYS A 2 39.74 22.17 -6.70
C LYS A 2 38.24 21.92 -6.43
N SER A 3 37.34 22.74 -6.99
CA SER A 3 35.88 22.55 -6.85
C SER A 3 35.38 21.24 -7.50
N ILE A 4 35.93 20.87 -8.67
CA ILE A 4 35.56 19.64 -9.40
C ILE A 4 36.04 18.38 -8.66
N LEU A 5 37.21 18.43 -8.00
CA LEU A 5 37.69 17.32 -7.17
C LEU A 5 36.84 17.14 -5.91
N VAL A 6 36.38 18.23 -5.30
CA VAL A 6 35.51 18.17 -4.12
C VAL A 6 34.13 17.64 -4.48
N THR A 7 33.54 18.06 -5.62
CA THR A 7 32.27 17.49 -6.08
C THR A 7 32.40 16.03 -6.49
N ALA A 8 33.49 15.62 -7.15
CA ALA A 8 33.74 14.22 -7.48
C ALA A 8 33.94 13.34 -6.23
N LEU A 9 34.63 13.86 -5.20
CA LEU A 9 34.82 13.15 -3.93
C LEU A 9 33.50 13.02 -3.15
N LEU A 10 32.68 14.08 -3.11
CA LEU A 10 31.36 14.05 -2.49
C LEU A 10 30.42 13.07 -3.21
N LEU A 11 30.47 13.02 -4.55
CA LEU A 11 29.71 12.06 -5.34
C LEU A 11 30.17 10.63 -5.08
N ALA A 12 31.48 10.38 -4.97
CA ALA A 12 32.03 9.07 -4.65
C ALA A 12 31.64 8.60 -3.25
N ILE A 13 31.65 9.50 -2.25
CA ILE A 13 31.19 9.19 -0.90
C ILE A 13 29.69 8.89 -0.89
N ALA A 14 28.88 9.70 -1.58
CA ALA A 14 27.44 9.46 -1.69
C ALA A 14 27.14 8.09 -2.35
N LEU A 15 27.85 7.74 -3.42
CA LEU A 15 27.72 6.44 -4.08
C LEU A 15 28.12 5.27 -3.17
N GLN A 16 29.15 5.43 -2.32
CA GLN A 16 29.56 4.39 -1.37
C GLN A 16 28.53 4.21 -0.25
N VAL A 17 27.97 5.30 0.28
CA VAL A 17 26.95 5.26 1.34
C VAL A 17 25.67 4.62 0.82
N CYS A 18 25.17 5.04 -0.35
CA CYS A 18 23.96 4.48 -0.95
C CYS A 18 24.09 2.98 -1.26
N ASN A 19 25.26 2.56 -1.77
CA ASN A 19 25.51 1.12 -1.98
C ASN A 19 25.49 0.36 -0.64
N GLY A 20 26.13 0.89 0.41
CA GLY A 20 26.14 0.27 1.73
C GLY A 20 24.74 0.05 2.32
N GLU A 21 23.85 1.03 2.17
CA GLU A 21 22.46 0.96 2.67
C GLU A 21 21.63 -0.09 1.91
N ILE A 22 21.72 -0.14 0.57
CA ILE A 22 20.98 -1.12 -0.24
C ILE A 22 21.44 -2.54 0.07
N PHE A 23 22.76 -2.78 0.14
CA PHE A 23 23.28 -4.11 0.49
C PHE A 23 22.90 -4.51 1.91
N SER A 24 22.81 -3.56 2.84
CA SER A 24 22.33 -3.79 4.20
C SER A 24 20.85 -4.15 4.23
N ALA A 25 19.98 -3.38 3.56
CA ALA A 25 18.54 -3.64 3.50
C ALA A 25 18.22 -4.99 2.85
N LEU A 26 18.87 -5.31 1.73
CA LEU A 26 18.72 -6.60 1.06
C LEU A 26 19.22 -7.75 1.95
N ALA A 27 20.32 -7.57 2.69
CA ALA A 27 20.81 -8.58 3.62
C ALA A 27 19.81 -8.82 4.77
N THR A 28 19.19 -7.77 5.31
CA THR A 28 18.15 -7.89 6.33
C THR A 28 16.92 -8.62 5.80
N LEU A 29 16.39 -8.25 4.63
CA LEU A 29 15.24 -8.93 4.02
C LEU A 29 15.54 -10.41 3.71
N LYS A 30 16.77 -10.74 3.29
CA LYS A 30 17.18 -12.15 3.13
C LYS A 30 17.11 -12.92 4.44
N LYS A 31 17.58 -12.35 5.56
CA LYS A 31 17.47 -12.99 6.87
C LYS A 31 16.01 -13.20 7.27
N ALA A 32 15.15 -12.22 7.01
CA ALA A 32 13.71 -12.31 7.26
C ALA A 32 13.06 -13.49 6.51
N LEU A 33 13.47 -13.80 5.28
CA LEU A 33 13.00 -15.00 4.56
C LEU A 33 13.37 -16.31 5.28
N TYR A 34 14.58 -16.42 5.84
CA TYR A 34 14.97 -17.59 6.62
C TYR A 34 14.19 -17.68 7.94
N ILE A 35 13.91 -16.54 8.58
CA ILE A 35 13.09 -16.48 9.80
C ILE A 35 11.66 -16.93 9.51
N GLU A 36 11.10 -16.54 8.36
CA GLU A 36 9.77 -16.96 7.91
C GLU A 36 9.67 -18.48 7.75
N LYS A 37 10.70 -19.12 7.17
CA LYS A 37 10.79 -20.59 7.12
C LYS A 37 10.76 -21.23 8.51
N ASN A 38 11.50 -20.65 9.46
CA ASN A 38 11.50 -21.13 10.85
C ASN A 38 10.15 -20.91 11.53
N LEU A 39 9.49 -19.78 11.26
CA LEU A 39 8.18 -19.45 11.77
C LEU A 39 7.12 -20.48 11.33
N ALA A 40 7.17 -20.92 10.07
CA ALA A 40 6.31 -22.00 9.57
C ALA A 40 6.44 -23.29 10.43
N ASN A 41 7.66 -23.66 10.80
CA ASN A 41 7.90 -24.83 11.65
C ASN A 41 7.42 -24.64 13.10
N HIS A 42 7.57 -23.45 13.67
CA HIS A 42 7.01 -23.13 14.98
C HIS A 42 5.49 -23.21 14.96
N LEU A 43 4.83 -22.60 13.97
CA LEU A 43 3.38 -22.65 13.82
C LEU A 43 2.86 -24.09 13.72
N ARG A 44 3.52 -24.97 12.94
CA ARG A 44 3.21 -26.41 12.89
C ARG A 44 3.27 -27.08 14.26
N SER A 45 4.25 -26.72 15.07
CA SER A 45 4.43 -27.29 16.42
C SER A 45 3.31 -26.87 17.37
N TYR A 46 2.71 -25.70 17.15
CA TYR A 46 1.55 -25.24 17.93
C TYR A 46 0.22 -25.89 17.50
N VAL A 47 0.09 -26.39 16.26
CA VAL A 47 -1.17 -26.97 15.76
C VAL A 47 -1.71 -28.06 16.69
N SER A 48 -0.84 -28.96 17.18
CA SER A 48 -1.26 -30.05 18.08
C SER A 48 -1.59 -29.60 19.50
N LEU A 49 -1.28 -28.34 19.85
CA LEU A 49 -1.51 -27.76 21.18
C LEU A 49 -2.78 -26.90 21.23
N ILE A 50 -3.34 -26.55 20.06
CA ILE A 50 -4.56 -25.75 19.95
C ILE A 50 -5.77 -26.67 20.12
N ALA A 51 -6.59 -26.39 21.15
CA ALA A 51 -7.78 -27.19 21.44
C ALA A 51 -8.93 -26.98 20.45
N ASP A 52 -9.02 -25.79 19.86
CA ASP A 52 -10.04 -25.42 18.88
C ASP A 52 -9.66 -25.91 17.49
N ALA A 53 -10.44 -26.82 16.92
CA ALA A 53 -10.16 -27.45 15.64
C ALA A 53 -10.13 -26.47 14.47
N ASP A 54 -11.00 -25.45 14.46
CA ASP A 54 -11.05 -24.45 13.39
C ASP A 54 -9.81 -23.55 13.44
N ARG A 55 -9.39 -23.16 14.65
CA ARG A 55 -8.14 -22.39 14.84
C ARG A 55 -6.92 -23.23 14.46
N ALA A 56 -6.86 -24.48 14.90
CA ALA A 56 -5.77 -25.39 14.57
C ALA A 56 -5.65 -25.58 13.05
N GLN A 57 -6.79 -25.71 12.35
CA GLN A 57 -6.82 -25.78 10.89
C GLN A 57 -6.28 -24.49 10.24
N LYS A 58 -6.72 -23.32 10.69
CA LYS A 58 -6.22 -22.03 10.18
C LYS A 58 -4.71 -21.86 10.40
N VAL A 59 -4.20 -22.20 11.58
CA VAL A 59 -2.74 -22.15 11.86
C VAL A 59 -1.97 -23.13 10.98
N SER A 60 -2.51 -24.32 10.76
CA SER A 60 -1.91 -25.32 9.86
C SER A 60 -1.84 -24.85 8.41
N GLN A 61 -2.91 -24.22 7.92
CA GLN A 61 -2.95 -23.61 6.59
C GLN A 61 -1.94 -22.48 6.45
N LEU A 62 -1.87 -21.58 7.44
CA LEU A 62 -0.90 -20.49 7.48
C LEU A 62 0.53 -21.00 7.47
N ALA A 63 0.83 -22.01 8.29
CA ALA A 63 2.15 -22.62 8.35
C ALA A 63 2.54 -23.28 7.02
N THR A 64 1.59 -23.91 6.33
CA THR A 64 1.80 -24.49 5.00
C THR A 64 2.09 -23.41 3.96
N GLU A 65 1.38 -22.28 4.01
CA GLU A 65 1.59 -21.18 3.09
C GLU A 65 2.95 -20.51 3.30
N TYR A 66 3.35 -20.24 4.55
CA TYR A 66 4.67 -19.68 4.86
C TYR A 66 5.80 -20.60 4.41
N ASP A 67 5.61 -21.92 4.57
CA ASP A 67 6.59 -22.90 4.12
C ASP A 67 6.73 -22.93 2.59
N ARG A 68 5.61 -22.83 1.87
CA ARG A 68 5.58 -22.76 0.40
C ARG A 68 6.26 -21.49 -0.12
N ILE A 69 5.92 -20.33 0.46
CA ILE A 69 6.52 -19.04 0.11
C ILE A 69 8.04 -19.08 0.38
N ALA A 70 8.45 -19.61 1.53
CA ALA A 70 9.86 -19.76 1.87
C ALA A 70 10.61 -20.69 0.89
N ASP A 71 10.01 -21.82 0.49
CA ASP A 71 10.64 -22.74 -0.48
C ASP A 71 10.80 -22.13 -1.88
N GLU A 72 9.91 -21.24 -2.29
CA GLU A 72 10.02 -20.51 -3.56
C GLU A 72 11.02 -19.36 -3.47
N SER A 73 10.91 -18.52 -2.44
CA SER A 73 11.74 -17.33 -2.24
C SER A 73 13.21 -17.67 -1.93
N LEU A 74 13.49 -18.76 -1.22
CA LEU A 74 14.87 -19.14 -0.85
C LEU A 74 15.67 -19.77 -2.00
N LYS A 75 15.04 -20.12 -3.14
CA LYS A 75 15.76 -20.59 -4.34
C LYS A 75 16.62 -19.51 -4.97
N ASP A 76 16.09 -18.30 -5.06
CA ASP A 76 16.78 -17.10 -5.53
C ASP A 76 16.29 -15.87 -4.74
N PRO A 77 16.82 -15.65 -3.53
CA PRO A 77 16.37 -14.57 -2.66
C PRO A 77 16.57 -13.18 -3.26
N GLU A 78 17.63 -12.99 -4.08
CA GLU A 78 17.93 -11.67 -4.67
C GLU A 78 16.90 -11.30 -5.71
N THR A 79 16.61 -12.21 -6.65
CA THR A 79 15.60 -11.96 -7.67
C THR A 79 14.20 -11.88 -7.05
N TYR A 80 13.92 -12.69 -6.04
CA TYR A 80 12.63 -12.65 -5.34
C TYR A 80 12.40 -11.30 -4.66
N LEU A 81 13.39 -10.81 -3.90
CA LEU A 81 13.31 -9.55 -3.15
C LEU A 81 13.49 -8.30 -4.02
N ALA A 82 14.05 -8.44 -5.23
CA ALA A 82 14.09 -7.37 -6.22
C ALA A 82 12.69 -7.00 -6.74
N ASN A 83 11.69 -7.88 -6.59
CA ASN A 83 10.30 -7.52 -6.82
C ASN A 83 9.75 -6.75 -5.61
N PRO A 84 9.28 -5.50 -5.78
CA PRO A 84 8.78 -4.67 -4.69
C PRO A 84 7.51 -5.23 -4.02
N ILE A 85 6.65 -5.96 -4.74
CA ILE A 85 5.49 -6.66 -4.14
C ILE A 85 5.97 -7.75 -3.19
N ASN A 86 6.96 -8.54 -3.60
CA ASN A 86 7.45 -9.63 -2.76
C ASN A 86 8.11 -9.10 -1.48
N ALA A 87 8.87 -8.00 -1.59
CA ALA A 87 9.41 -7.29 -0.44
C ALA A 87 8.29 -6.75 0.46
N TYR A 88 7.24 -6.15 -0.13
CA TYR A 88 6.08 -5.66 0.60
C TYR A 88 5.39 -6.78 1.38
N MET A 89 5.11 -7.91 0.72
CA MET A 89 4.43 -9.06 1.33
C MET A 89 5.24 -9.66 2.48
N LEU A 90 6.58 -9.69 2.35
CA LEU A 90 7.46 -10.15 3.42
C LEU A 90 7.39 -9.21 4.63
N CYS A 91 7.59 -7.91 4.42
CA CYS A 91 7.54 -6.93 5.51
C CYS A 91 6.17 -6.95 6.20
N LYS A 92 5.08 -6.99 5.42
CA LYS A 92 3.70 -7.07 5.94
C LYS A 92 3.51 -8.22 6.93
N ARG A 93 4.00 -9.42 6.60
CA ARG A 93 3.87 -10.61 7.47
C ARG A 93 4.55 -10.45 8.83
N PHE A 94 5.65 -9.68 8.87
CA PHE A 94 6.39 -9.42 10.11
C PHE A 94 5.88 -8.20 10.89
N THR A 95 5.18 -7.27 10.25
CA THR A 95 4.76 -6.01 10.89
C THR A 95 3.27 -5.95 11.19
N THR A 96 2.40 -6.16 10.19
CA THR A 96 0.96 -5.92 10.34
C THR A 96 0.18 -7.20 10.63
N GLU A 97 0.60 -8.34 10.08
CA GLU A 97 -0.15 -9.60 10.22
C GLU A 97 0.26 -10.40 11.45
N LEU A 98 1.45 -10.16 12.01
CA LEU A 98 2.03 -10.99 13.07
C LEU A 98 1.16 -11.05 14.33
N GLN A 99 0.49 -9.94 14.67
CA GLN A 99 -0.44 -9.91 15.80
C GLN A 99 -1.65 -10.82 15.57
N ALA A 100 -2.22 -10.82 14.36
CA ALA A 100 -3.34 -11.68 14.02
C ALA A 100 -2.95 -13.17 14.08
N VAL A 101 -1.70 -13.49 13.70
CA VAL A 101 -1.14 -14.84 13.84
C VAL A 101 -1.04 -15.25 15.32
N GLN A 102 -0.55 -14.35 16.18
CA GLN A 102 -0.49 -14.60 17.62
C GLN A 102 -1.90 -14.79 18.21
N ASP A 103 -2.86 -13.95 17.85
CA ASP A 103 -4.25 -14.02 18.32
C ASP A 103 -4.90 -15.35 17.94
N LEU A 104 -4.55 -15.91 16.77
CA LEU A 104 -5.07 -17.18 16.28
C LEU A 104 -4.65 -18.39 17.14
N LEU A 105 -3.53 -18.31 17.87
CA LEU A 105 -3.10 -19.35 18.82
C LEU A 105 -4.05 -19.47 20.03
N GLY A 106 -4.81 -18.41 20.31
CA GLY A 106 -5.99 -18.44 21.17
C GLY A 106 -5.74 -18.40 22.67
N THR A 107 -4.82 -19.18 23.23
CA THR A 107 -4.56 -19.20 24.69
C THR A 107 -3.39 -18.29 25.06
N PRO A 108 -3.44 -17.57 26.20
CA PRO A 108 -2.34 -16.69 26.63
C PRO A 108 -1.00 -17.42 26.77
N ALA A 109 -1.01 -18.70 27.16
CA ALA A 109 0.21 -19.50 27.28
C ALA A 109 0.89 -19.74 25.92
N LEU A 110 0.11 -20.07 24.87
CA LEU A 110 0.64 -20.25 23.52
C LEU A 110 1.07 -18.91 22.91
N GLN A 111 0.32 -17.84 23.16
CA GLN A 111 0.66 -16.49 22.71
C GLN A 111 1.98 -16.00 23.30
N ALA A 112 2.20 -16.22 24.60
CA ALA A 112 3.44 -15.85 25.28
C ALA A 112 4.63 -16.70 24.79
N ALA A 113 4.44 -18.01 24.59
CA ALA A 113 5.47 -18.88 24.05
C ALA A 113 5.88 -18.48 22.62
N PHE A 114 4.91 -18.06 21.80
CA PHE A 114 5.16 -17.56 20.45
C PHE A 114 5.92 -16.23 20.47
N GLU A 115 5.54 -15.30 21.34
CA GLU A 115 6.24 -14.02 21.52
C GLU A 115 7.68 -14.20 22.00
N GLU A 116 7.92 -15.10 22.96
CA GLU A 116 9.26 -15.46 23.40
C GLU A 116 10.10 -16.00 22.24
N GLN A 117 9.52 -16.86 21.40
CA GLN A 117 10.22 -17.39 20.24
C GLN A 117 10.54 -16.31 19.19
N LEU A 118 9.63 -15.37 18.95
CA LEU A 118 9.87 -14.24 18.07
C LEU A 118 10.93 -13.28 18.61
N SER A 119 11.03 -13.14 19.94
CA SER A 119 12.00 -12.25 20.58
C SER A 119 13.46 -12.60 20.23
N LEU A 120 13.72 -13.88 19.91
CA LEU A 120 15.04 -14.36 19.45
C LEU A 120 15.48 -13.75 18.12
N TYR A 121 14.52 -13.36 17.28
CA TYR A 121 14.75 -12.83 15.93
C TYR A 121 14.46 -11.34 15.81
N LYS A 122 14.12 -10.66 16.91
CA LYS A 122 13.62 -9.27 16.91
C LYS A 122 14.49 -8.28 16.15
N HIS A 123 15.81 -8.44 16.19
CA HIS A 123 16.76 -7.54 15.53
C HIS A 123 16.98 -7.85 14.04
N GLU A 124 16.45 -8.96 13.55
CA GLU A 124 16.59 -9.43 12.17
C GLU A 124 15.27 -9.42 11.40
N MET A 125 14.15 -9.16 12.08
CA MET A 125 12.84 -8.98 11.47
C MET A 125 12.65 -7.55 10.95
N PRO A 126 11.95 -7.36 9.83
CA PRO A 126 11.54 -6.03 9.36
C PRO A 126 10.75 -5.29 10.42
N THR A 127 11.00 -3.99 10.52
CA THR A 127 10.28 -3.07 11.41
C THR A 127 9.16 -2.35 10.64
N THR A 128 8.30 -1.63 11.37
CA THR A 128 7.28 -0.76 10.75
C THR A 128 7.91 0.27 9.81
N GLU A 129 9.07 0.84 10.17
CA GLU A 129 9.81 1.79 9.31
C GLU A 129 10.27 1.12 8.00
N ASP A 130 10.74 -0.13 8.06
CA ASP A 130 11.10 -0.88 6.86
C ASP A 130 9.87 -1.15 5.97
N PHE A 131 8.72 -1.45 6.57
CA PHE A 131 7.48 -1.66 5.83
C PHE A 131 7.01 -0.38 5.13
N GLU A 132 7.01 0.75 5.84
CA GLU A 132 6.70 2.07 5.28
C GLU A 132 7.69 2.45 4.16
N GLY A 133 8.99 2.19 4.35
CA GLY A 133 10.01 2.41 3.33
C GLY A 133 9.81 1.57 2.06
N VAL A 134 9.27 0.36 2.19
CA VAL A 134 8.88 -0.45 1.01
C VAL A 134 7.66 0.13 0.30
N ILE A 135 6.68 0.67 1.04
CA ILE A 135 5.54 1.38 0.44
C ILE A 135 6.03 2.61 -0.33
N ASP A 136 6.90 3.43 0.27
CA ASP A 136 7.52 4.57 -0.40
C ASP A 136 8.27 4.16 -1.68
N ALA A 137 8.98 3.03 -1.65
CA ALA A 137 9.65 2.50 -2.83
C ALA A 137 8.66 2.11 -3.94
N ILE A 138 7.53 1.48 -3.59
CA ILE A 138 6.45 1.15 -4.54
C ILE A 138 5.91 2.43 -5.18
N LEU A 139 5.53 3.43 -4.38
CA LEU A 139 4.98 4.70 -4.87
C LEU A 139 5.97 5.44 -5.77
N ARG A 140 7.26 5.42 -5.40
CA ARG A 140 8.31 6.01 -6.23
C ARG A 140 8.48 5.30 -7.57
N LEU A 141 8.42 3.96 -7.59
CA LEU A 141 8.49 3.18 -8.82
C LEU A 141 7.26 3.42 -9.70
N GLN A 142 6.09 3.53 -9.07
CA GLN A 142 4.83 3.87 -9.73
C GLN A 142 4.97 5.16 -10.55
N ASP A 143 5.46 6.22 -9.91
CA ASP A 143 5.70 7.50 -10.55
C ASP A 143 6.80 7.46 -11.60
N THR A 144 7.97 6.88 -11.26
CA THR A 144 9.16 6.93 -12.12
C THR A 144 8.93 6.19 -13.44
N TYR A 145 8.25 5.04 -13.38
CA TYR A 145 8.04 4.15 -14.51
C TYR A 145 6.61 4.18 -15.06
N GLU A 146 5.75 5.08 -14.58
CA GLU A 146 4.36 5.22 -14.99
C GLU A 146 3.58 3.89 -14.89
N ILE A 147 3.87 3.11 -13.86
CA ILE A 147 3.20 1.82 -13.60
C ILE A 147 1.85 2.13 -12.95
N SER A 148 0.76 1.51 -13.39
CA SER A 148 -0.55 1.70 -12.73
C SER A 148 -0.67 0.90 -11.43
N SER A 149 -1.54 1.33 -10.52
CA SER A 149 -1.89 0.57 -9.31
C SER A 149 -2.34 -0.86 -9.67
N GLY A 150 -3.23 -1.01 -10.66
CA GLY A 150 -3.69 -2.31 -11.13
C GLY A 150 -2.58 -3.21 -11.67
N GLN A 151 -1.54 -2.63 -12.30
CA GLN A 151 -0.37 -3.42 -12.72
C GLN A 151 0.43 -3.96 -11.54
N PHE A 152 0.56 -3.20 -10.44
CA PHE A 152 1.10 -3.72 -9.19
C PHE A 152 0.17 -4.78 -8.60
N VAL A 153 -1.14 -4.54 -8.53
CA VAL A 153 -2.08 -5.51 -7.93
C VAL A 153 -1.99 -6.87 -8.60
N ASP A 154 -1.99 -6.91 -9.93
CA ASP A 154 -1.93 -8.15 -10.69
C ASP A 154 -0.49 -8.66 -10.93
N GLY A 155 0.53 -7.94 -10.47
CA GLY A 155 1.95 -8.29 -10.67
C GLY A 155 2.41 -8.23 -12.13
N SER A 156 1.64 -7.60 -13.02
CA SER A 156 1.85 -7.65 -14.47
C SER A 156 2.97 -6.72 -14.99
N PHE A 157 3.50 -5.83 -14.13
CA PHE A 157 4.59 -4.91 -14.51
C PHE A 157 5.94 -5.60 -14.68
N SER A 158 6.15 -6.79 -14.10
CA SER A 158 7.41 -7.53 -14.17
C SER A 158 7.22 -8.91 -14.78
N LYS A 159 8.03 -9.24 -15.80
CA LYS A 159 8.08 -10.59 -16.40
C LYS A 159 8.88 -11.60 -15.56
N ALA A 160 9.60 -11.12 -14.54
CA ALA A 160 10.70 -11.86 -13.93
C ALA A 160 10.34 -12.57 -12.61
N SER A 161 9.11 -12.50 -12.13
CA SER A 161 8.78 -13.08 -10.81
C SER A 161 7.30 -13.41 -10.67
N ASN A 162 7.03 -14.56 -10.06
CA ASN A 162 5.71 -14.92 -9.56
C ASN A 162 5.48 -14.12 -8.27
N SER A 163 4.91 -12.91 -8.37
CA SER A 163 4.39 -12.22 -7.19
C SER A 163 2.94 -12.63 -6.94
N PRO A 164 2.53 -12.82 -5.68
CA PRO A 164 1.12 -13.01 -5.37
C PRO A 164 0.33 -11.76 -5.76
N ARG A 165 -0.93 -11.97 -6.13
CA ARG A 165 -1.87 -10.86 -6.35
C ARG A 165 -2.11 -10.12 -5.05
N MET A 166 -2.12 -8.79 -5.10
CA MET A 166 -2.44 -7.98 -3.92
C MET A 166 -3.94 -8.05 -3.59
N THR A 167 -4.25 -8.05 -2.31
CA THR A 167 -5.63 -8.03 -1.78
C THR A 167 -6.16 -6.59 -1.72
N ALA A 168 -7.48 -6.44 -1.51
CA ALA A 168 -8.09 -5.16 -1.23
C ALA A 168 -7.51 -4.51 0.03
N SER A 169 -7.18 -5.32 1.05
CA SER A 169 -6.47 -4.87 2.26
C SER A 169 -5.09 -4.31 1.94
N ASP A 170 -4.33 -4.95 1.05
CA ASP A 170 -3.00 -4.45 0.65
C ASP A 170 -3.09 -3.09 -0.06
N CYS A 171 -4.04 -2.96 -0.97
CA CYS A 171 -4.28 -1.69 -1.67
C CYS A 171 -4.74 -0.59 -0.71
N PHE A 172 -5.59 -0.94 0.26
CA PHE A 172 -6.05 -0.01 1.28
C PHE A 172 -4.90 0.47 2.15
N GLU A 173 -4.01 -0.41 2.58
CA GLU A 173 -2.88 -0.06 3.43
C GLU A 173 -1.94 0.93 2.73
N ILE A 174 -1.61 0.68 1.46
CA ILE A 174 -0.79 1.60 0.66
C ILE A 174 -1.51 2.94 0.47
N GLY A 175 -2.80 2.92 0.13
CA GLY A 175 -3.59 4.13 -0.07
C GLY A 175 -3.76 4.97 1.21
N ARG A 176 -3.94 4.29 2.34
CA ARG A 176 -4.01 4.89 3.68
C ARG A 176 -2.68 5.54 4.05
N TYR A 177 -1.57 4.80 3.89
CA TYR A 177 -0.22 5.32 4.16
C TYR A 177 0.06 6.58 3.32
N ALA A 178 -0.24 6.53 2.02
CA ALA A 178 -0.09 7.70 1.14
C ALA A 178 -0.94 8.88 1.61
N TYR A 179 -2.19 8.64 2.01
CA TYR A 179 -3.10 9.69 2.48
C TYR A 179 -2.58 10.36 3.76
N GLU A 180 -2.13 9.57 4.73
CA GLU A 180 -1.61 10.03 6.02
C GLU A 180 -0.30 10.81 5.86
N ASN A 181 0.51 10.47 4.86
CA ASN A 181 1.73 11.22 4.48
C ASN A 181 1.45 12.42 3.56
N GLY A 182 0.18 12.74 3.29
CA GLY A 182 -0.22 13.91 2.50
C GLY A 182 -0.15 13.72 0.98
N ASP A 183 0.19 12.52 0.50
CA ASP A 183 0.17 12.17 -0.90
C ASP A 183 -1.24 11.77 -1.36
N LYS A 184 -2.06 12.79 -1.60
CA LYS A 184 -3.45 12.61 -2.04
C LYS A 184 -3.54 12.00 -3.44
N TYR A 185 -2.48 12.12 -4.25
CA TYR A 185 -2.44 11.60 -5.62
C TYR A 185 -2.38 10.08 -5.61
N HIS A 186 -1.42 9.51 -4.89
CA HIS A 186 -1.32 8.07 -4.73
C HIS A 186 -2.45 7.50 -3.88
N ALA A 187 -2.86 8.21 -2.83
CA ALA A 187 -3.96 7.78 -1.97
C ALA A 187 -5.23 7.45 -2.78
N LEU A 188 -5.67 8.38 -3.64
CA LEU A 188 -6.89 8.19 -4.41
C LEU A 188 -6.78 6.98 -5.36
N MET A 189 -5.63 6.78 -6.01
CA MET A 189 -5.42 5.64 -6.91
C MET A 189 -5.53 4.30 -6.17
N TRP A 190 -4.78 4.16 -5.07
CA TRP A 190 -4.71 2.90 -4.32
C TRP A 190 -5.99 2.60 -3.55
N LEU A 191 -6.69 3.61 -3.04
CA LEU A 191 -8.00 3.42 -2.41
C LEU A 191 -9.07 3.02 -3.43
N MET A 192 -9.04 3.57 -4.65
CA MET A 192 -9.94 3.12 -5.73
C MET A 192 -9.63 1.68 -6.15
N GLU A 193 -8.35 1.31 -6.21
CA GLU A 193 -7.91 -0.06 -6.51
C GLU A 193 -8.34 -1.04 -5.41
N SER A 194 -8.30 -0.62 -4.14
CA SER A 194 -8.84 -1.38 -3.02
C SER A 194 -10.33 -1.65 -3.19
N LEU A 195 -11.10 -0.63 -3.58
CA LEU A 195 -12.53 -0.78 -3.83
C LEU A 195 -12.81 -1.72 -5.01
N ALA A 196 -12.05 -1.61 -6.10
CA ALA A 196 -12.17 -2.52 -7.24
C ALA A 196 -11.80 -3.98 -6.88
N SER A 197 -10.78 -4.14 -6.03
CA SER A 197 -10.34 -5.46 -5.56
C SER A 197 -11.36 -6.14 -4.65
N LEU A 198 -12.15 -5.37 -3.87
CA LEU A 198 -13.25 -5.93 -3.07
C LEU A 198 -14.28 -6.67 -3.91
N GLU A 199 -14.63 -6.13 -5.08
CA GLU A 199 -15.60 -6.75 -5.98
C GLU A 199 -15.14 -8.14 -6.46
N LEU A 200 -13.83 -8.39 -6.45
CA LEU A 200 -13.20 -9.65 -6.85
C LEU A 200 -13.02 -10.63 -5.68
N GLU A 201 -12.97 -10.13 -4.44
CA GLU A 201 -12.85 -10.96 -3.22
C GLU A 201 -14.17 -11.63 -2.81
N GLY A 202 -15.31 -11.17 -3.35
CA GLY A 202 -16.63 -11.68 -3.01
C GLY A 202 -16.98 -11.40 -1.54
N ASP A 203 -17.66 -12.34 -0.87
CA ASP A 203 -18.21 -12.12 0.49
C ASP A 203 -17.16 -12.03 1.61
N LYS A 204 -15.89 -12.28 1.32
CA LYS A 204 -14.79 -12.27 2.30
C LYS A 204 -13.95 -11.00 2.13
N HIS A 205 -14.57 -9.85 2.40
CA HIS A 205 -13.85 -8.58 2.37
C HIS A 205 -12.65 -8.61 3.32
N SER A 206 -11.44 -8.44 2.76
CA SER A 206 -10.21 -8.35 3.54
C SER A 206 -10.03 -7.00 4.23
N VAL A 207 -10.87 -6.00 3.91
CA VAL A 207 -10.83 -4.63 4.43
C VAL A 207 -12.16 -4.23 5.05
N ASP A 208 -12.10 -3.36 6.07
CA ASP A 208 -13.29 -2.67 6.58
C ASP A 208 -13.81 -1.69 5.51
N THR A 209 -14.92 -2.08 4.86
CA THR A 209 -15.56 -1.29 3.81
C THR A 209 -16.03 0.09 4.29
N ILE A 210 -16.40 0.23 5.58
CA ILE A 210 -16.78 1.52 6.17
C ILE A 210 -15.56 2.44 6.20
N LEU A 211 -14.43 1.92 6.68
CA LEU A 211 -13.19 2.69 6.76
C LEU A 211 -12.67 3.07 5.37
N LEU A 212 -12.70 2.14 4.41
CA LEU A 212 -12.31 2.40 3.03
C LEU A 212 -13.11 3.55 2.41
N HIS A 213 -14.44 3.53 2.55
CA HIS A 213 -15.27 4.64 2.07
C HIS A 213 -14.98 5.96 2.78
N ASP A 214 -14.66 5.94 4.08
CA ASP A 214 -14.28 7.15 4.81
C ASP A 214 -13.04 7.81 4.21
N TYR A 215 -11.97 7.04 3.97
CA TYR A 215 -10.76 7.55 3.30
C TYR A 215 -11.03 8.01 1.86
N LEU A 216 -11.85 7.27 1.09
CA LEU A 216 -12.20 7.64 -0.28
C LEU A 216 -12.95 8.97 -0.36
N ILE A 217 -13.82 9.29 0.60
CA ILE A 217 -14.52 10.58 0.64
C ILE A 217 -13.50 11.72 0.67
N TYR A 218 -12.57 11.69 1.63
CA TYR A 218 -11.61 12.77 1.79
C TYR A 218 -10.55 12.79 0.67
N ALA A 219 -10.04 11.64 0.25
CA ALA A 219 -9.07 11.58 -0.84
C ALA A 219 -9.64 12.05 -2.18
N ALA A 220 -10.90 11.72 -2.49
CA ALA A 220 -11.58 12.19 -3.69
C ALA A 220 -11.79 13.70 -3.64
N ASP A 221 -12.25 14.21 -2.50
CA ASP A 221 -12.50 15.64 -2.30
C ASP A 221 -11.22 16.48 -2.39
N ASP A 222 -10.14 16.06 -1.70
CA ASP A 222 -8.82 16.71 -1.74
C ASP A 222 -8.26 16.81 -3.18
N GLN A 223 -8.67 15.90 -4.07
CA GLN A 223 -8.30 15.89 -5.49
C GLN A 223 -9.30 16.62 -6.41
N GLY A 224 -10.29 17.31 -5.83
CA GLY A 224 -11.30 18.09 -6.56
C GLY A 224 -12.39 17.24 -7.18
N ASN A 225 -12.80 16.16 -6.50
CA ASN A 225 -13.87 15.26 -6.94
C ASN A 225 -15.05 15.20 -5.94
N PRO A 226 -15.70 16.32 -5.60
CA PRO A 226 -16.75 16.35 -4.58
C PRO A 226 -17.97 15.46 -4.92
N ARG A 227 -18.24 15.23 -6.21
CA ARG A 227 -19.31 14.31 -6.66
C ARG A 227 -18.98 12.84 -6.40
N HIS A 228 -17.71 12.44 -6.56
CA HIS A 228 -17.25 11.09 -6.21
C HIS A 228 -17.26 10.90 -4.70
N ALA A 229 -16.75 11.89 -3.95
CA ALA A 229 -16.81 11.92 -2.50
C ALA A 229 -18.26 11.77 -1.99
N LEU A 230 -19.21 12.49 -2.60
CA LEU A 230 -20.63 12.40 -2.23
C LEU A 230 -21.20 11.01 -2.50
N ASN A 231 -20.78 10.35 -3.58
CA ASN A 231 -21.21 8.99 -3.88
C ASN A 231 -20.72 8.01 -2.80
N HIS A 232 -19.45 8.12 -2.39
CA HIS A 232 -18.91 7.30 -1.29
C HIS A 232 -19.59 7.59 0.05
N ALA A 233 -19.89 8.86 0.36
CA ALA A 233 -20.63 9.22 1.58
C ALA A 233 -22.05 8.63 1.60
N LYS A 234 -22.73 8.57 0.45
CA LYS A 234 -24.04 7.91 0.33
C LYS A 234 -23.93 6.39 0.45
N ALA A 235 -22.92 5.78 -0.18
CA ALA A 235 -22.66 4.34 -0.04
C ALA A 235 -22.41 3.97 1.42
N LEU A 236 -21.61 4.77 2.12
CA LEU A 236 -21.33 4.61 3.55
C LEU A 236 -22.60 4.65 4.41
N LEU A 237 -23.59 5.47 4.06
CA LEU A 237 -24.89 5.51 4.73
C LEU A 237 -25.73 4.24 4.47
N GLN A 238 -25.63 3.67 3.26
CA GLN A 238 -26.32 2.44 2.86
C GLN A 238 -25.77 1.19 3.56
N LEU A 239 -24.48 1.18 3.89
CA LEU A 239 -23.84 0.13 4.69
C LEU A 239 -24.38 0.04 6.13
N SER A 240 -25.39 0.84 6.49
CA SER A 240 -26.15 0.78 7.74
C SER A 240 -25.27 0.90 9.00
N PRO A 241 -24.54 2.02 9.18
CA PRO A 241 -23.75 2.26 10.37
C PRO A 241 -24.66 2.21 11.62
N THR A 242 -24.25 1.42 12.61
CA THR A 242 -25.06 1.11 13.81
C THR A 242 -25.17 2.27 14.80
N SER A 243 -24.22 3.21 14.76
CA SER A 243 -24.12 4.32 15.72
C SER A 243 -24.82 5.58 15.20
N PRO A 244 -25.79 6.15 15.95
CA PRO A 244 -26.43 7.43 15.62
C PRO A 244 -25.43 8.59 15.44
N LYS A 245 -24.30 8.55 16.17
CA LYS A 245 -23.22 9.54 16.03
C LYS A 245 -22.56 9.44 14.66
N THR A 246 -22.29 8.22 14.19
CA THR A 246 -21.69 7.97 12.87
C THR A 246 -22.64 8.42 11.76
N ILE A 247 -23.93 8.11 11.87
CA ILE A 247 -24.97 8.58 10.93
C ILE A 247 -24.99 10.11 10.86
N SER A 248 -24.99 10.79 12.02
CA SER A 248 -24.98 12.25 12.06
C SER A 248 -23.71 12.84 11.42
N ARG A 249 -22.53 12.25 11.66
CA ARG A 249 -21.28 12.64 11.01
C ARG A 249 -21.39 12.54 9.48
N ILE A 250 -21.86 11.40 8.98
CA ILE A 250 -22.00 11.15 7.53
C ILE A 250 -22.97 12.15 6.90
N ASN A 251 -24.11 12.42 7.55
CA ASN A 251 -25.08 13.40 7.05
C ASN A 251 -24.49 14.81 6.99
N ASN A 252 -23.65 15.20 7.96
CA ASN A 252 -22.96 16.48 7.92
C ASN A 252 -21.99 16.57 6.73
N VAL A 253 -21.24 15.50 6.46
CA VAL A 253 -20.35 15.41 5.28
C VAL A 253 -21.15 15.51 3.98
N ILE A 254 -22.26 14.78 3.86
CA ILE A 254 -23.16 14.85 2.69
C ILE A 254 -23.67 16.27 2.48
N ASN A 255 -24.10 16.96 3.54
CA ASN A 255 -24.59 18.33 3.44
C ASN A 255 -23.50 19.32 3.00
N TRP A 256 -22.29 19.16 3.53
CA TRP A 256 -21.14 19.96 3.14
C TRP A 256 -20.76 19.74 1.66
N LEU A 257 -20.63 18.50 1.21
CA LEU A 257 -20.33 18.18 -0.20
C LEU A 257 -21.41 18.68 -1.16
N ASN A 258 -22.69 18.58 -0.79
CA ASN A 258 -23.78 19.13 -1.59
C ASN A 258 -23.65 20.66 -1.74
N LYS A 259 -23.26 21.36 -0.67
CA LYS A 259 -23.05 22.80 -0.70
C LYS A 259 -21.89 23.16 -1.65
N GLU A 260 -20.77 22.46 -1.54
CA GLU A 260 -19.62 22.66 -2.43
C GLU A 260 -19.99 22.42 -3.91
N ILE A 261 -20.72 21.35 -4.20
CA ILE A 261 -21.19 21.05 -5.56
C ILE A 261 -22.12 22.17 -6.09
N LEU A 262 -22.94 22.78 -5.24
CA LEU A 262 -23.78 23.90 -5.64
C LEU A 262 -22.94 25.13 -6.01
N GLU A 263 -21.94 25.46 -5.20
CA GLU A 263 -21.00 26.56 -5.47
C GLU A 263 -20.23 26.34 -6.78
N ASP A 264 -19.74 25.12 -7.03
CA ASP A 264 -19.12 24.73 -8.30
C ASP A 264 -20.07 24.90 -9.49
N ASN A 265 -21.34 24.48 -9.35
CA ASN A 265 -22.32 24.61 -10.41
C ASN A 265 -22.64 26.09 -10.72
N GLU A 266 -22.68 26.97 -9.71
CA GLU A 266 -22.86 28.42 -9.90
C GLU A 266 -21.71 29.02 -10.71
N VAL A 267 -20.47 28.61 -10.44
CA VAL A 267 -19.30 29.00 -11.22
C VAL A 267 -19.42 28.54 -12.66
N LEU A 268 -19.80 27.28 -12.91
CA LEU A 268 -20.02 26.75 -14.26
C LEU A 268 -21.09 27.54 -15.04
N ILE A 269 -22.22 27.86 -14.39
CA ILE A 269 -23.28 28.69 -14.97
C ILE A 269 -22.73 30.07 -15.37
N SER A 270 -21.96 30.70 -14.50
CA SER A 270 -21.37 32.03 -14.77
C SER A 270 -20.41 32.02 -15.97
N GLN A 271 -19.77 30.89 -16.23
CA GLN A 271 -18.85 30.66 -17.35
C GLN A 271 -19.56 30.15 -18.63
N GLY A 272 -20.88 29.97 -18.59
CA GLY A 272 -21.66 29.42 -19.71
C GLY A 272 -21.37 27.94 -19.98
N GLN A 273 -20.83 27.21 -19.00
CA GLN A 273 -20.54 25.78 -19.11
C GLN A 273 -21.75 24.93 -18.70
N PRO A 274 -21.97 23.76 -19.33
CA PRO A 274 -23.07 22.88 -18.97
C PRO A 274 -22.84 22.25 -17.59
N ILE A 275 -23.90 22.18 -16.78
CA ILE A 275 -23.85 21.51 -15.47
C ILE A 275 -23.86 19.99 -15.69
N PRO A 276 -22.93 19.24 -15.08
CA PRO A 276 -22.96 17.78 -15.12
C PRO A 276 -24.26 17.24 -14.51
N SER A 277 -24.85 16.24 -15.19
CA SER A 277 -26.03 15.53 -14.68
C SER A 277 -25.81 15.05 -13.24
N GLN A 278 -26.85 15.13 -12.41
CA GLN A 278 -26.79 14.67 -11.02
C GLN A 278 -26.50 13.16 -10.92
N PHE A 279 -26.87 12.39 -11.95
CA PHE A 279 -26.73 10.94 -11.98
C PHE A 279 -25.44 10.47 -12.68
N ALA A 280 -24.72 11.36 -13.36
CA ALA A 280 -23.48 11.01 -14.05
C ALA A 280 -22.29 11.46 -13.19
N LEU A 281 -21.43 10.51 -12.82
CA LEU A 281 -20.13 10.83 -12.24
C LEU A 281 -19.19 11.30 -13.36
N PRO A 282 -18.57 12.48 -13.25
CA PRO A 282 -17.56 12.91 -14.21
C PRO A 282 -16.32 11.99 -14.13
N PRO A 283 -15.44 11.99 -15.13
CA PRO A 283 -14.14 11.32 -14.99
C PRO A 283 -13.40 11.80 -13.74
N VAL A 284 -12.75 10.87 -13.03
CA VAL A 284 -11.96 11.20 -11.85
C VAL A 284 -10.80 12.11 -12.26
N LYS A 285 -10.70 13.26 -11.60
CA LYS A 285 -9.55 14.15 -11.68
C LYS A 285 -8.56 13.72 -10.62
N ASN A 286 -7.32 13.45 -11.00
CA ASN A 286 -6.29 13.13 -10.03
C ASN A 286 -4.97 13.79 -10.44
N LYS A 287 -4.67 14.95 -9.85
CA LYS A 287 -3.50 15.74 -10.24
C LYS A 287 -2.34 15.44 -9.29
N ARG A 288 -1.17 15.16 -9.86
CA ARG A 288 0.09 15.06 -9.11
C ARG A 288 0.58 16.48 -8.78
N LEU A 289 0.25 16.96 -7.57
CA LEU A 289 0.54 18.32 -7.12
C LEU A 289 1.94 18.51 -6.49
N MET A 290 2.75 17.43 -6.44
CA MET A 290 4.12 17.47 -5.93
C MET A 290 4.95 18.54 -6.68
N LYS A 291 5.37 19.61 -5.98
CA LYS A 291 6.14 20.74 -6.57
C LYS A 291 7.38 20.31 -7.35
N ARG A 292 8.01 19.21 -6.95
CA ARG A 292 9.19 18.67 -7.63
C ARG A 292 8.81 17.94 -8.92
N ALA A 293 7.68 17.24 -8.95
CA ALA A 293 7.16 16.53 -10.12
C ALA A 293 6.69 17.47 -11.24
N THR A 294 6.50 18.75 -10.95
CA THR A 294 6.08 19.74 -11.95
C THR A 294 7.24 20.41 -12.68
N THR A 295 8.49 20.27 -12.22
CA THR A 295 9.64 20.87 -12.90
C THR A 295 10.01 20.08 -14.16
N GLN A 296 10.43 20.80 -15.21
CA GLN A 296 10.84 20.14 -16.46
C GLN A 296 12.06 19.24 -16.26
N GLU A 297 13.00 19.65 -15.40
CA GLU A 297 14.18 18.86 -15.05
C GLU A 297 13.82 17.51 -14.45
N PHE A 298 12.83 17.48 -13.55
CA PHE A 298 12.40 16.23 -12.92
C PHE A 298 11.63 15.33 -13.89
N LYS A 299 10.79 15.92 -14.75
CA LYS A 299 10.13 15.19 -15.83
C LYS A 299 11.15 14.57 -16.79
N ASN A 300 12.18 15.33 -17.17
CA ASN A 300 13.27 14.83 -18.00
C ASN A 300 14.02 13.70 -17.30
N TYR A 301 14.25 13.80 -15.98
CA TYR A 301 14.83 12.71 -15.20
C TYR A 301 13.98 11.43 -15.25
N GLU A 302 12.66 11.53 -15.02
CA GLU A 302 11.75 10.37 -15.08
C GLU A 302 11.72 9.76 -16.50
N SER A 303 11.66 10.59 -17.55
CA SER A 303 11.74 10.14 -18.95
C SER A 303 13.05 9.39 -19.23
N LEU A 304 14.20 9.89 -18.75
CA LEU A 304 15.48 9.19 -18.90
C LEU A 304 15.48 7.84 -18.19
N CYS A 305 14.88 7.73 -16.99
CA CYS A 305 14.73 6.45 -16.29
C CYS A 305 13.93 5.43 -17.10
N ARG A 306 12.98 5.89 -17.93
CA ARG A 306 12.20 5.04 -18.84
C ARG A 306 12.86 4.78 -20.18
N GLY A 307 13.98 5.46 -20.49
CA GLY A 307 14.63 5.40 -21.80
C GLY A 307 13.90 6.20 -22.88
N GLU A 308 13.11 7.19 -22.49
CA GLU A 308 12.39 8.11 -23.37
C GLU A 308 13.25 9.33 -23.73
N ASP A 309 12.89 9.99 -24.83
CA ASP A 309 13.50 11.26 -25.23
C ASP A 309 13.13 12.40 -24.26
N VAL A 310 14.09 13.28 -23.99
CA VAL A 310 13.89 14.45 -23.12
C VAL A 310 13.58 15.70 -23.92
N VAL A 311 12.74 16.57 -23.36
CA VAL A 311 12.53 17.91 -23.92
C VAL A 311 13.60 18.83 -23.37
N VAL A 312 14.57 19.20 -24.22
CA VAL A 312 15.53 20.26 -23.91
C VAL A 312 14.87 21.58 -24.26
N SER A 313 14.54 22.39 -23.25
CA SER A 313 14.09 23.76 -23.47
C SER A 313 15.30 24.62 -23.90
N ASP A 314 15.23 25.19 -25.10
CA ASP A 314 16.14 26.24 -25.59
C ASP A 314 16.07 27.52 -24.74
#